data_AF-A0A6B1HID7-F1
#
_entry.id   AF-A0A6B1HID7-F1
#
_cell.length_a   1.000
_cell.length_b   1.000
_cell.length_c   1.000
_cell.angle_alpha   90.00
_cell.angle_beta   90.00
_cell.angle_gamma   90.00
#
_symmetry.space_group_name_H-M   'P 1'
#
loop_
_entity.id
_entity.type
_entity.pdbx_description
1 polymer ?
#
loop_
_entity_poly.entity_id
_entity_poly.type
_entity_poly.pdbx_seq_one_letter_code
_entity_poly.pdbx_strand_id
1 'polypeptide(L)'
;FSLRSAEEVIDRVGFHNIGKEAKANLIAMSIDDGIGVVTNTEDTQRDDLDLANDAIVVVFNGAAETQSITIRTAAGFALHATQQDSRDDVVQDATFAEGVGGDGTFTVPARTTAVFVKAQGAAQGEGLSAFVTAGFEPPVPYGDTDIYLRGQFNGWGTGNRLTYLGGGSYDGFVTLEAGDYAFKIASADWSTVDIAAPEGQGVINLGEPATLSAAGRLPNLSISIAAAGEYRFVLDALDSDAPILTVTNARALPVEAFVRGTINGWSTDDPLLYVGKATTRRRSTSKPATSCSRSRLPTGRRWISARRAKAARRSSSIPASRCPDPATRTSRSRFRPRRTTCSPWPLRATCPTTKASAARPCG
;
A
#
# COMPACT_ATOMS: atom_id res chain seq x y z
N PHE A 1 -14.18 12.07 23.27
CA PHE A 1 -14.47 12.95 22.12
C PHE A 1 -13.71 14.29 22.11
N SER A 2 -13.12 14.77 23.21
CA SER A 2 -12.54 16.11 23.32
C SER A 2 -11.05 16.08 23.65
N LEU A 3 -10.28 15.33 22.86
CA LEU A 3 -8.81 15.32 22.93
C LEU A 3 -8.28 16.76 22.83
N ARG A 4 -7.21 17.06 23.56
CA ARG A 4 -6.77 18.43 23.86
C ARG A 4 -5.52 18.84 23.10
N SER A 5 -4.81 17.88 22.48
CA SER A 5 -3.61 18.15 21.70
C SER A 5 -3.68 17.52 20.30
N ALA A 6 -2.85 18.03 19.39
CA ALA A 6 -2.72 17.45 18.05
C ALA A 6 -2.07 16.06 18.12
N GLU A 7 -1.14 15.88 19.05
CA GLU A 7 -0.43 14.64 19.31
C GLU A 7 -1.41 13.53 19.73
N GLU A 8 -2.32 13.82 20.66
CA GLU A 8 -3.39 12.87 21.04
C GLU A 8 -4.29 12.53 19.86
N VAL A 9 -4.66 13.53 19.04
CA VAL A 9 -5.52 13.29 17.86
C VAL A 9 -4.82 12.37 16.85
N ILE A 10 -3.55 12.64 16.54
CA ILE A 10 -2.75 11.82 15.61
C ILE A 10 -2.57 10.39 16.15
N ASP A 11 -2.37 10.26 17.45
CA ASP A 11 -2.10 8.98 18.11
C ASP A 11 -3.35 8.10 18.22
N ARG A 12 -4.53 8.71 18.43
CA ARG A 12 -5.74 7.99 18.87
C ARG A 12 -6.89 7.99 17.89
N VAL A 13 -6.94 8.92 16.92
CA VAL A 13 -8.07 9.01 15.99
C VAL A 13 -7.78 8.25 14.69
N GLY A 14 -8.55 7.20 14.43
CA GLY A 14 -8.45 6.39 13.21
C GLY A 14 -9.64 6.59 12.27
N PHE A 15 -9.41 6.40 10.96
CA PHE A 15 -10.48 6.29 9.97
C PHE A 15 -10.38 4.96 9.22
N HIS A 16 -11.52 4.28 9.04
CA HIS A 16 -11.55 2.89 8.59
C HIS A 16 -12.26 2.67 7.24
N ASN A 17 -13.01 3.65 6.74
CA ASN A 17 -13.57 3.62 5.40
C ASN A 17 -12.73 4.50 4.46
N ILE A 18 -11.59 3.98 4.02
CA ILE A 18 -10.58 4.74 3.25
C ILE A 18 -10.11 3.96 2.02
N GLY A 19 -9.40 4.63 1.13
CA GLY A 19 -8.86 4.04 -0.10
C GLY A 19 -9.87 3.91 -1.22
N LYS A 20 -9.48 3.22 -2.29
CA LYS A 20 -10.30 3.06 -3.52
C LYS A 20 -11.55 2.19 -3.31
N GLU A 21 -11.51 1.30 -2.33
CA GLU A 21 -12.65 0.44 -1.94
C GLU A 21 -13.55 1.09 -0.88
N ALA A 22 -13.34 2.37 -0.56
CA ALA A 22 -14.16 3.08 0.40
C ALA A 22 -15.62 3.16 -0.08
N LYS A 23 -16.55 2.78 0.80
CA LYS A 23 -17.99 2.83 0.52
C LYS A 23 -18.45 4.28 0.48
N ALA A 24 -19.18 4.67 -0.56
CA ALA A 24 -19.75 6.00 -0.65
C ALA A 24 -20.74 6.26 0.50
N ASN A 25 -20.76 7.51 0.98
CA ASN A 25 -21.61 8.00 2.07
C ASN A 25 -21.41 7.32 3.44
N LEU A 26 -20.27 6.67 3.65
CA LEU A 26 -19.92 6.04 4.93
C LEU A 26 -18.66 6.68 5.50
N ILE A 27 -18.69 7.04 6.78
CA ILE A 27 -17.48 7.39 7.54
C ILE A 27 -17.45 6.50 8.78
N ALA A 28 -16.33 5.85 9.02
CA ALA A 28 -16.08 5.10 10.25
C ALA A 28 -14.84 5.67 10.91
N MET A 29 -15.01 6.24 12.10
CA MET A 29 -13.97 6.89 12.88
C MET A 29 -13.81 6.16 14.22
N SER A 30 -12.58 5.83 14.61
CA SER A 30 -12.29 5.34 15.97
C SER A 30 -11.59 6.41 16.81
N ILE A 31 -11.72 6.27 18.12
CA ILE A 31 -10.90 6.94 19.12
C ILE A 31 -10.39 5.86 20.07
N ASP A 32 -9.07 5.68 20.09
CA ASP A 32 -8.38 4.68 20.90
C ASP A 32 -8.05 5.22 22.30
N ASP A 33 -8.51 4.53 23.33
CA ASP A 33 -8.11 4.78 24.71
C ASP A 33 -7.53 3.55 25.41
N GLY A 34 -7.12 2.56 24.62
CA GLY A 34 -6.50 1.37 25.15
C GLY A 34 -5.05 1.57 25.54
N ILE A 35 -4.52 0.54 26.20
CA ILE A 35 -3.10 0.41 26.50
C ILE A 35 -2.27 0.51 25.21
N GLY A 36 -1.11 1.14 25.32
CA GLY A 36 -0.22 1.33 24.19
C GLY A 36 0.86 2.35 24.50
N VAL A 37 1.71 2.60 23.52
CA VAL A 37 2.70 3.69 23.56
C VAL A 37 2.23 4.83 22.68
N VAL A 38 2.52 6.06 23.09
CA VAL A 38 2.27 7.25 22.28
C VAL A 38 3.07 7.13 20.99
N THR A 39 2.40 7.34 19.85
CA THR A 39 3.00 7.24 18.52
C THR A 39 4.26 8.09 18.42
N ASN A 40 5.31 7.53 17.80
CA ASN A 40 6.66 8.12 17.68
C ASN A 40 7.43 8.26 19.00
N THR A 41 7.05 7.52 20.05
CA THR A 41 7.85 7.35 21.26
C THR A 41 8.22 5.88 21.44
N GLU A 42 9.36 5.61 22.08
CA GLU A 42 9.79 4.22 22.32
C GLU A 42 9.08 3.60 23.53
N ASP A 43 8.91 4.37 24.62
CA ASP A 43 8.42 3.83 25.91
C ASP A 43 7.41 4.76 26.64
N THR A 44 6.86 5.78 25.99
CA THR A 44 5.86 6.64 26.66
C THR A 44 4.51 5.96 26.62
N GLN A 45 4.07 5.42 27.76
CA GLN A 45 2.74 4.81 27.87
C GLN A 45 1.64 5.84 27.66
N ARG A 46 0.55 5.41 27.01
CA ARG A 46 -0.66 6.21 26.90
C ARG A 46 -1.34 6.33 28.25
N ASP A 47 -1.78 7.54 28.56
CA ASP A 47 -2.69 7.78 29.68
C ASP A 47 -4.08 7.18 29.37
N ASP A 48 -4.77 6.78 30.43
CA ASP A 48 -6.19 6.40 30.40
C ASP A 48 -7.04 7.70 30.53
N LEU A 49 -7.75 8.06 29.45
CA LEU A 49 -8.46 9.34 29.34
C LEU A 49 -9.97 9.21 29.63
N ASP A 50 -10.53 8.01 29.52
CA ASP A 50 -11.92 7.65 29.75
C ASP A 50 -12.02 6.31 30.49
N LEU A 51 -12.14 6.41 31.82
CA LEU A 51 -12.26 5.28 32.76
C LEU A 51 -13.45 4.33 32.50
N ALA A 52 -14.34 4.65 31.56
CA ALA A 52 -15.47 3.81 31.19
C ALA A 52 -15.24 3.01 29.90
N ASN A 53 -14.36 3.44 29.00
CA ASN A 53 -14.26 2.88 27.64
C ASN A 53 -12.82 2.84 27.13
N ASP A 54 -12.35 1.65 26.75
CA ASP A 54 -11.04 1.46 26.12
C ASP A 54 -11.01 1.92 24.65
N ALA A 55 -12.17 2.02 23.99
CA ALA A 55 -12.27 2.54 22.63
C ALA A 55 -13.68 2.98 22.28
N ILE A 56 -13.76 3.91 21.32
CA ILE A 56 -15.02 4.36 20.73
C ILE A 56 -14.93 4.21 19.21
N VAL A 57 -16.00 3.74 18.57
CA VAL A 57 -16.18 3.76 17.12
C VAL A 57 -17.45 4.53 16.78
N VAL A 58 -17.35 5.54 15.92
CA VAL A 58 -18.48 6.28 15.39
C VAL A 58 -18.61 5.99 13.91
N VAL A 59 -19.79 5.53 13.51
CA VAL A 59 -20.12 5.25 12.12
C VAL A 59 -21.23 6.20 11.67
N PHE A 60 -20.92 7.02 10.68
CA PHE A 60 -21.85 7.92 10.01
C PHE A 60 -22.29 7.28 8.70
N ASN A 61 -23.52 6.76 8.66
CA ASN A 61 -24.13 6.25 7.43
C ASN A 61 -25.05 7.32 6.84
N GLY A 62 -24.58 8.03 5.81
CA GLY A 62 -25.37 9.00 5.06
C GLY A 62 -26.18 8.40 3.90
N ALA A 63 -26.03 7.09 3.63
CA ALA A 63 -26.74 6.41 2.56
C ALA A 63 -28.22 6.21 2.90
N ALA A 64 -29.04 6.01 1.87
CA ALA A 64 -30.45 5.63 2.01
C ALA A 64 -30.66 4.15 2.36
N GLU A 65 -29.56 3.39 2.47
CA GLU A 65 -29.56 1.95 2.74
C GLU A 65 -28.70 1.65 3.97
N THR A 66 -28.97 0.53 4.64
CA THR A 66 -28.10 0.00 5.69
C THR A 66 -26.72 -0.31 5.12
N GLN A 67 -25.67 0.09 5.84
CA GLN A 67 -24.29 -0.17 5.47
C GLN A 67 -23.55 -0.89 6.58
N SER A 68 -22.65 -1.78 6.20
CA SER A 68 -21.75 -2.48 7.13
C SER A 68 -20.29 -2.16 6.82
N ILE A 69 -19.45 -2.13 7.85
CA ILE A 69 -17.99 -2.01 7.71
C ILE A 69 -17.29 -2.99 8.65
N THR A 70 -16.29 -3.69 8.12
CA THR A 70 -15.45 -4.59 8.89
C THR A 70 -14.14 -3.89 9.21
N ILE A 71 -13.79 -3.86 10.50
CA ILE A 71 -12.55 -3.28 11.02
C ILE A 71 -11.75 -4.40 11.65
N ARG A 72 -10.47 -4.51 11.26
CA ARG A 72 -9.57 -5.52 11.80
C ARG A 72 -9.37 -5.34 13.30
N THR A 73 -9.18 -6.44 14.03
CA THR A 73 -8.96 -6.45 15.50
C THR A 73 -10.09 -5.86 16.35
N ALA A 74 -11.19 -5.40 15.74
CA ALA A 74 -12.32 -4.85 16.47
C ALA A 74 -13.05 -5.98 17.20
N ALA A 75 -13.14 -5.87 18.52
CA ALA A 75 -13.75 -6.86 19.41
C ALA A 75 -14.35 -6.18 20.64
N GLY A 76 -15.41 -6.76 21.20
CA GLY A 76 -16.04 -6.31 22.44
C GLY A 76 -16.80 -4.97 22.35
N PHE A 77 -17.24 -4.57 21.15
CA PHE A 77 -18.03 -3.34 21.00
C PHE A 77 -19.52 -3.58 21.21
N ALA A 78 -20.20 -2.58 21.79
CA ALA A 78 -21.66 -2.53 21.88
C ALA A 78 -22.15 -1.13 21.51
N LEU A 79 -23.40 -1.01 21.05
CA LEU A 79 -24.04 0.29 20.83
C LEU A 79 -24.04 1.10 22.14
N HIS A 80 -23.76 2.39 22.10
CA HIS A 80 -23.73 3.23 23.30
C HIS A 80 -25.11 3.24 24.00
N ALA A 81 -25.15 3.18 25.33
CA ALA A 81 -26.39 3.05 26.11
C ALA A 81 -27.44 4.13 25.77
N THR A 82 -27.01 5.39 25.60
CA THR A 82 -27.91 6.49 25.16
C THR A 82 -28.63 6.20 23.84
N GLN A 83 -27.98 5.48 22.93
CA GLN A 83 -28.57 5.10 21.65
C GLN A 83 -29.42 3.83 21.75
N GLN A 84 -29.06 2.90 22.64
CA GLN A 84 -29.92 1.75 22.98
C GLN A 84 -31.26 2.21 23.60
N ASP A 85 -31.20 3.21 24.48
CA ASP A 85 -32.37 3.80 25.17
C ASP A 85 -33.00 4.98 24.39
N SER A 86 -32.63 5.15 23.11
CA SER A 86 -33.08 6.26 22.28
C SER A 86 -34.60 6.22 22.05
N ARG A 87 -35.19 7.38 21.72
CA ARG A 87 -36.56 7.43 21.18
C ARG A 87 -36.63 7.10 19.69
N ASP A 88 -35.52 7.30 18.99
CA ASP A 88 -35.34 6.87 17.61
C ASP A 88 -35.06 5.37 17.62
N ASP A 89 -36.02 4.57 17.13
CA ASP A 89 -35.91 3.12 17.06
C ASP A 89 -34.94 2.67 15.97
N VAL A 90 -34.75 3.48 14.91
CA VAL A 90 -33.84 3.17 13.81
C VAL A 90 -32.40 3.05 14.30
N VAL A 91 -31.93 3.90 15.22
CA VAL A 91 -30.55 3.78 15.74
C VAL A 91 -30.36 2.57 16.66
N GLN A 92 -31.43 2.06 17.28
CA GLN A 92 -31.36 0.88 18.16
C GLN A 92 -31.02 -0.40 17.38
N ASP A 93 -31.33 -0.43 16.08
CA ASP A 93 -31.00 -1.54 15.17
C ASP A 93 -29.52 -1.56 14.74
N ALA A 94 -28.71 -0.58 15.16
CA ALA A 94 -27.28 -0.59 14.89
C ALA A 94 -26.56 -1.67 15.72
N THR A 95 -25.78 -2.51 15.05
CA THR A 95 -25.21 -3.72 15.65
C THR A 95 -23.71 -3.85 15.41
N PHE A 96 -23.06 -4.57 16.31
CA PHE A 96 -21.69 -5.04 16.17
C PHE A 96 -21.68 -6.57 16.24
N ALA A 97 -20.92 -7.20 15.35
CA ALA A 97 -20.71 -8.64 15.33
C ALA A 97 -19.21 -8.96 15.20
N GLU A 98 -18.70 -9.80 16.08
CA GLU A 98 -17.34 -10.33 15.96
C GLU A 98 -17.26 -11.34 14.81
N GLY A 99 -16.23 -11.19 13.99
CA GLY A 99 -15.88 -12.07 12.88
C GLY A 99 -14.85 -13.12 13.27
N VAL A 100 -14.68 -14.11 12.40
CA VAL A 100 -13.66 -15.15 12.56
C VAL A 100 -12.28 -14.54 12.33
N GLY A 101 -11.33 -14.76 13.25
CA GLY A 101 -9.96 -14.26 13.12
C GLY A 101 -9.69 -12.93 13.85
N GLY A 102 -10.64 -12.43 14.64
CA GLY A 102 -10.47 -11.23 15.47
C GLY A 102 -10.91 -9.91 14.81
N ASP A 103 -11.47 -9.97 13.61
CA ASP A 103 -12.08 -8.81 12.96
C ASP A 103 -13.49 -8.56 13.50
N GLY A 104 -14.01 -7.34 13.37
CA GLY A 104 -15.36 -6.99 13.84
C GLY A 104 -16.13 -6.19 12.80
N THR A 105 -17.42 -6.47 12.66
CA THR A 105 -18.30 -5.83 11.68
C THR A 105 -19.35 -4.96 12.37
N PHE A 106 -19.36 -3.68 12.02
CA PHE A 106 -20.36 -2.70 12.44
C PHE A 106 -21.42 -2.57 11.35
N THR A 107 -22.68 -2.71 11.70
CA THR A 107 -23.82 -2.55 10.78
C THR A 107 -24.69 -1.41 11.27
N VAL A 108 -24.90 -0.41 10.40
CA VAL A 108 -25.60 0.83 10.74
C VAL A 108 -26.72 1.09 9.74
N PRO A 109 -27.96 1.27 10.22
CA PRO A 109 -29.11 1.58 9.38
C PRO A 109 -28.94 2.83 8.53
N ALA A 110 -29.80 2.95 7.51
CA ALA A 110 -29.83 4.09 6.61
C ALA A 110 -29.97 5.43 7.36
N ARG A 111 -29.21 6.44 6.93
CA ARG A 111 -29.27 7.82 7.47
C ARG A 111 -29.03 7.94 8.98
N THR A 112 -28.23 7.05 9.54
CA THR A 112 -27.99 6.93 10.98
C THR A 112 -26.53 7.23 11.34
N THR A 113 -26.33 7.89 12.48
CA THR A 113 -25.02 7.94 13.14
C THR A 113 -25.06 7.06 14.38
N ALA A 114 -24.25 5.99 14.39
CA ALA A 114 -24.17 5.07 15.52
C ALA A 114 -22.81 5.20 16.22
N VAL A 115 -22.85 5.22 17.54
CA VAL A 115 -21.69 5.28 18.43
C VAL A 115 -21.61 3.94 19.14
N PHE A 116 -20.52 3.23 18.92
CA PHE A 116 -20.21 1.98 19.59
C PHE A 116 -19.07 2.23 20.58
N VAL A 117 -19.15 1.58 21.73
CA VAL A 117 -18.13 1.65 22.77
C VAL A 117 -17.63 0.27 23.12
N LYS A 118 -16.34 0.19 23.40
CA LYS A 118 -15.70 -0.96 24.03
C LYS A 118 -15.53 -0.62 25.50
N ALA A 119 -16.39 -1.19 26.35
CA ALA A 119 -16.37 -0.90 27.77
C ALA A 119 -15.05 -1.35 28.39
N GLN A 120 -14.48 -0.51 29.25
CA GLN A 120 -13.28 -0.81 29.99
C GLN A 120 -13.55 -1.80 31.12
N GLY A 121 -12.54 -2.64 31.40
CA GLY A 121 -12.56 -3.58 32.52
C GLY A 121 -12.21 -2.93 33.86
N ALA A 122 -11.54 -3.69 34.74
CA ALA A 122 -11.07 -3.17 36.03
C ALA A 122 -9.89 -2.17 35.91
N ALA A 123 -9.24 -2.16 34.75
CA ALA A 123 -8.13 -1.29 34.38
C ALA A 123 -8.15 -1.11 32.86
N GLN A 124 -7.37 -0.17 32.35
CA GLN A 124 -7.21 0.08 30.91
C GLN A 124 -6.87 -1.22 30.19
N GLY A 125 -7.68 -1.57 29.20
CA GLY A 125 -7.56 -2.76 28.37
C GLY A 125 -6.98 -2.45 27.01
N GLU A 126 -6.97 -3.47 26.14
CA GLU A 126 -6.69 -3.28 24.72
C GLU A 126 -7.78 -2.42 24.09
N GLY A 127 -7.41 -1.41 23.31
CA GLY A 127 -8.37 -0.53 22.64
C GLY A 127 -8.62 -0.95 21.20
N LEU A 128 -8.61 0.02 20.29
CA LEU A 128 -8.67 -0.19 18.83
C LEU A 128 -7.72 0.80 18.15
N SER A 129 -6.57 0.30 17.71
CA SER A 129 -5.51 1.14 17.12
C SER A 129 -6.03 2.01 15.98
N ALA A 130 -5.74 3.32 16.06
CA ALA A 130 -6.02 4.30 15.01
C ALA A 130 -5.41 3.91 13.65
N PHE A 131 -4.32 3.14 13.67
CA PHE A 131 -3.55 2.75 12.49
C PHE A 131 -3.96 1.39 11.90
N VAL A 132 -4.92 0.69 12.50
CA VAL A 132 -5.31 -0.66 12.06
C VAL A 132 -5.79 -0.70 10.61
N THR A 133 -6.28 0.43 10.09
CA THR A 133 -6.67 0.58 8.67
C THR A 133 -5.79 1.60 7.94
N ALA A 134 -5.61 2.80 8.49
CA ALA A 134 -4.85 3.88 7.83
C ALA A 134 -3.31 3.71 7.84
N GLY A 135 -2.78 2.91 8.77
CA GLY A 135 -1.36 2.52 8.81
C GLY A 135 -1.08 1.16 8.19
N PHE A 136 -2.12 0.47 7.72
CA PHE A 136 -1.98 -0.76 6.94
C PHE A 136 -1.79 -0.37 5.47
N GLU A 137 -0.55 -0.07 5.08
CA GLU A 137 -0.22 -0.28 3.67
C GLU A 137 -0.45 -1.78 3.42
N PRO A 138 -1.41 -2.18 2.57
CA PRO A 138 -1.62 -3.59 2.29
C PRO A 138 -0.26 -4.16 1.86
N PRO A 139 0.14 -5.34 2.37
CA PRO A 139 1.43 -5.92 2.02
C PRO A 139 1.55 -5.88 0.50
N VAL A 140 2.66 -5.34 0.01
CA VAL A 140 2.89 -5.16 -1.43
C VAL A 140 2.57 -6.48 -2.11
N PRO A 141 1.56 -6.52 -3.01
CA PRO A 141 1.17 -7.78 -3.63
C PRO A 141 2.38 -8.44 -4.30
N TYR A 142 2.50 -9.76 -4.18
CA TYR A 142 3.66 -10.49 -4.71
C TYR A 142 5.04 -10.12 -4.09
N GLY A 143 5.07 -9.26 -3.07
CA GLY A 143 6.27 -8.87 -2.33
C GLY A 143 7.38 -8.29 -3.20
N ASP A 144 8.61 -8.75 -2.99
CA ASP A 144 9.79 -8.38 -3.78
C ASP A 144 9.84 -9.06 -5.17
N THR A 145 8.80 -9.81 -5.55
CA THR A 145 8.78 -10.55 -6.81
C THR A 145 8.52 -9.61 -7.98
N ASP A 146 9.45 -9.55 -8.91
CA ASP A 146 9.23 -8.87 -10.17
C ASP A 146 8.20 -9.62 -11.02
N ILE A 147 7.14 -8.90 -11.39
CA ILE A 147 6.09 -9.39 -12.30
C ILE A 147 6.18 -8.68 -13.65
N TYR A 148 5.88 -9.41 -14.72
CA TYR A 148 6.10 -8.98 -16.10
C TYR A 148 4.85 -9.21 -16.95
N LEU A 149 4.59 -8.32 -17.90
CA LEU A 149 3.73 -8.60 -19.05
C LEU A 149 4.50 -9.51 -20.02
N ARG A 150 4.10 -10.77 -20.12
CA ARG A 150 4.76 -11.77 -20.97
C ARG A 150 3.79 -12.22 -22.04
N GLY A 151 4.12 -12.02 -23.32
CA GLY A 151 3.21 -12.36 -24.41
C GLY A 151 3.90 -12.45 -25.76
N GLN A 152 3.11 -12.67 -26.81
CA GLN A 152 3.62 -12.78 -28.18
C GLN A 152 4.44 -11.55 -28.60
N PHE A 153 4.07 -10.36 -28.14
CA PHE A 153 4.76 -9.09 -28.42
C PHE A 153 6.19 -8.98 -27.87
N ASN A 154 6.60 -9.84 -26.94
CA ASN A 154 7.96 -9.88 -26.41
C ASN A 154 8.54 -11.30 -26.34
N GLY A 155 8.01 -12.22 -27.15
CA GLY A 155 8.44 -13.62 -27.18
C GLY A 155 8.29 -14.34 -25.83
N TRP A 156 7.32 -13.93 -25.01
CA TRP A 156 7.09 -14.43 -23.64
C TRP A 156 8.26 -14.17 -22.67
N GLY A 157 9.12 -13.20 -22.99
CA GLY A 157 10.25 -12.78 -22.15
C GLY A 157 9.86 -11.84 -21.01
N THR A 158 10.87 -11.32 -20.31
CA THR A 158 10.75 -10.40 -19.16
C THR A 158 10.99 -8.92 -19.55
N GLY A 159 10.84 -8.57 -20.83
CA GLY A 159 11.15 -7.24 -21.35
C GLY A 159 10.21 -6.12 -20.86
N ASN A 160 9.04 -6.48 -20.34
CA ASN A 160 8.00 -5.55 -19.91
C ASN A 160 7.65 -5.79 -18.43
N ARG A 161 8.54 -5.36 -17.52
CA ARG A 161 8.28 -5.39 -16.06
C ARG A 161 7.18 -4.40 -15.69
N LEU A 162 6.28 -4.82 -14.79
CA LEU A 162 5.30 -3.91 -14.19
C LEU A 162 5.95 -3.11 -13.05
N THR A 163 5.56 -1.85 -12.91
CA THR A 163 6.02 -0.92 -11.86
C THR A 163 4.95 -0.83 -10.78
N TYR A 164 5.32 -1.04 -9.52
CA TYR A 164 4.41 -0.83 -8.40
C TYR A 164 4.20 0.67 -8.16
N LEU A 165 2.94 1.08 -8.07
CA LEU A 165 2.54 2.48 -7.88
C LEU A 165 2.11 2.78 -6.44
N GLY A 166 2.01 1.77 -5.57
CA GLY A 166 1.39 1.89 -4.24
C GLY A 166 -0.07 1.41 -4.23
N GLY A 167 -0.61 1.15 -3.04
CA GLY A 167 -2.02 0.78 -2.84
C GLY A 167 -2.48 -0.48 -3.59
N GLY A 168 -1.56 -1.45 -3.75
CA GLY A 168 -1.81 -2.69 -4.49
C GLY A 168 -1.85 -2.55 -6.01
N SER A 169 -1.53 -1.38 -6.57
CA SER A 169 -1.60 -1.13 -8.02
C SER A 169 -0.25 -1.23 -8.71
N TYR A 170 -0.25 -1.85 -9.89
CA TYR A 170 0.90 -1.92 -10.79
C TYR A 170 0.53 -1.35 -12.16
N ASP A 171 1.50 -0.79 -12.87
CA ASP A 171 1.33 -0.49 -14.28
C ASP A 171 2.48 -0.94 -15.18
N GLY A 172 2.16 -1.12 -16.46
CA GLY A 172 3.11 -1.45 -17.50
C GLY A 172 2.67 -0.91 -18.84
N PHE A 173 3.65 -0.71 -19.71
CA PHE A 173 3.45 -0.16 -21.05
C PHE A 173 4.00 -1.13 -22.08
N VAL A 174 3.24 -1.30 -23.16
CA VAL A 174 3.62 -2.11 -24.32
C VAL A 174 3.23 -1.35 -25.58
N THR A 175 4.17 -1.18 -26.50
CA THR A 175 3.88 -0.73 -27.87
C THR A 175 3.42 -1.94 -28.69
N LEU A 176 2.21 -1.86 -29.23
CA LEU A 176 1.58 -2.93 -30.00
C LEU A 176 1.18 -2.41 -31.38
N GLU A 177 1.39 -3.22 -32.41
CA GLU A 177 0.82 -3.02 -33.74
C GLU A 177 -0.62 -3.56 -33.77
N ALA A 178 -1.39 -3.19 -34.79
CA ALA A 178 -2.72 -3.77 -34.98
C ALA A 178 -2.64 -5.30 -35.16
N GLY A 179 -3.45 -6.05 -34.41
CA GLY A 179 -3.43 -7.50 -34.39
C GLY A 179 -3.94 -8.10 -33.09
N ASP A 180 -3.93 -9.43 -33.02
CA ASP A 180 -4.35 -10.22 -31.86
C ASP A 180 -3.14 -10.76 -31.10
N TYR A 181 -3.14 -10.62 -29.78
CA TYR A 181 -2.03 -11.03 -28.93
C TYR A 181 -2.49 -11.93 -27.79
N ALA A 182 -1.75 -13.02 -27.58
CA ALA A 182 -1.81 -13.80 -26.35
C ALA A 182 -0.75 -13.34 -25.34
N PHE A 183 -1.13 -13.23 -24.07
CA PHE A 183 -0.23 -12.80 -22.99
C PHE A 183 -0.64 -13.32 -21.61
N LYS A 184 0.23 -13.11 -20.62
CA LYS A 184 0.07 -13.40 -19.19
C LYS A 184 0.78 -12.33 -18.35
N ILE A 185 0.46 -12.29 -17.06
CA ILE A 185 1.23 -11.54 -16.07
C ILE A 185 1.92 -12.54 -15.18
N ALA A 186 3.25 -12.62 -15.23
CA ALA A 186 3.97 -13.65 -14.52
C ALA A 186 5.35 -13.19 -14.05
N SER A 187 5.83 -13.86 -13.01
CA SER A 187 7.21 -13.82 -12.54
C SER A 187 8.18 -14.42 -13.57
N ALA A 188 9.48 -14.14 -13.42
CA ALA A 188 10.50 -14.65 -14.34
C ALA A 188 10.54 -16.20 -14.38
N ASP A 189 10.32 -16.85 -13.25
CA ASP A 189 10.35 -18.30 -13.09
C ASP A 189 9.03 -19.02 -13.45
N TRP A 190 7.97 -18.27 -13.81
CA TRP A 190 6.61 -18.77 -14.11
C TRP A 190 5.88 -19.49 -12.97
N SER A 191 6.44 -19.52 -11.78
CA SER A 191 5.94 -20.31 -10.65
C SER A 191 5.62 -19.48 -9.41
N THR A 192 6.37 -18.41 -9.17
CA THR A 192 6.13 -17.52 -8.01
C THR A 192 4.86 -16.69 -8.23
N VAL A 193 4.65 -16.24 -9.47
CA VAL A 193 3.43 -15.59 -9.93
C VAL A 193 3.15 -16.06 -11.36
N ASP A 194 1.92 -16.55 -11.60
CA ASP A 194 1.34 -16.83 -12.92
C ASP A 194 -0.14 -16.44 -12.90
N ILE A 195 -0.43 -15.20 -13.30
CA ILE A 195 -1.78 -14.64 -13.35
C ILE A 195 -2.26 -14.73 -14.79
N ALA A 196 -3.43 -15.34 -14.98
CA ALA A 196 -4.03 -15.45 -16.29
C ALA A 196 -5.57 -15.51 -16.22
N ALA A 197 -6.16 -15.93 -17.33
CA ALA A 197 -7.60 -15.99 -17.51
C ALA A 197 -8.26 -16.96 -16.53
N PRO A 198 -9.35 -16.59 -15.84
CA PRO A 198 -10.26 -17.56 -15.24
C PRO A 198 -10.79 -18.51 -16.32
N GLU A 199 -11.26 -19.70 -15.93
CA GLU A 199 -11.81 -20.66 -16.88
C GLU A 199 -12.95 -20.03 -17.71
N GLY A 200 -12.80 -20.05 -19.04
CA GLY A 200 -13.77 -19.45 -19.97
C GLY A 200 -13.72 -17.92 -20.12
N GLN A 201 -12.82 -17.22 -19.43
CA GLN A 201 -12.73 -15.75 -19.43
C GLN A 201 -11.33 -15.25 -19.80
N GLY A 202 -10.91 -15.50 -21.05
CA GLY A 202 -9.58 -15.09 -21.55
C GLY A 202 -9.51 -13.80 -22.34
N VAL A 203 -10.64 -13.24 -22.76
CA VAL A 203 -10.67 -12.06 -23.63
C VAL A 203 -10.62 -10.78 -22.80
N ILE A 204 -9.63 -9.93 -23.09
CA ILE A 204 -9.49 -8.60 -22.51
C ILE A 204 -10.03 -7.56 -23.49
N ASN A 205 -11.06 -6.84 -23.06
CA ASN A 205 -11.62 -5.71 -23.79
C ASN A 205 -10.92 -4.42 -23.36
N LEU A 206 -10.61 -3.55 -24.33
CA LEU A 206 -9.97 -2.27 -24.04
C LEU A 206 -10.92 -1.36 -23.25
N GLY A 207 -10.41 -0.78 -22.16
CA GLY A 207 -11.12 0.15 -21.29
C GLY A 207 -12.03 -0.51 -20.25
N GLU A 208 -12.22 -1.83 -20.32
CA GLU A 208 -13.07 -2.56 -19.38
C GLU A 208 -12.22 -3.28 -18.32
N PRO A 209 -12.65 -3.29 -17.03
CA PRO A 209 -11.99 -4.08 -16.01
C PRO A 209 -12.28 -5.58 -16.22
N ALA A 210 -11.23 -6.40 -16.14
CA ALA A 210 -11.31 -7.85 -16.23
C ALA A 210 -10.70 -8.49 -14.98
N THR A 211 -11.49 -9.26 -14.24
CA THR A 211 -11.01 -10.04 -13.11
C THR A 211 -10.20 -11.24 -13.62
N LEU A 212 -8.98 -11.38 -13.12
CA LEU A 212 -8.06 -12.45 -13.45
C LEU A 212 -8.01 -13.47 -12.31
N SER A 213 -7.24 -14.54 -12.50
CA SER A 213 -6.95 -15.50 -11.44
C SER A 213 -5.45 -15.78 -11.36
N ALA A 214 -4.96 -15.93 -10.12
CA ALA A 214 -3.59 -16.38 -9.83
C ALA A 214 -3.51 -17.90 -9.54
N ALA A 215 -4.58 -18.66 -9.79
CA ALA A 215 -4.70 -20.05 -9.38
C ALA A 215 -4.25 -21.05 -10.47
N GLY A 216 -3.07 -21.65 -10.31
CA GLY A 216 -2.64 -22.79 -11.12
C GLY A 216 -2.30 -22.45 -12.58
N ARG A 217 -2.15 -23.48 -13.42
CA ARG A 217 -1.80 -23.32 -14.85
C ARG A 217 -3.03 -22.93 -15.68
N LEU A 218 -3.32 -21.64 -15.68
CA LEU A 218 -4.46 -21.05 -16.38
C LEU A 218 -4.15 -20.74 -17.86
N PRO A 219 -5.17 -20.70 -18.74
CA PRO A 219 -5.01 -20.34 -20.14
C PRO A 219 -4.53 -18.89 -20.30
N ASN A 220 -3.88 -18.60 -21.43
CA ASN A 220 -3.40 -17.25 -21.75
C ASN A 220 -4.57 -16.28 -21.91
N LEU A 221 -4.32 -15.01 -21.61
CA LEU A 221 -5.20 -13.89 -21.95
C LEU A 221 -5.05 -13.57 -23.43
N SER A 222 -6.12 -13.10 -24.08
CA SER A 222 -6.16 -12.64 -25.46
C SER A 222 -6.66 -11.20 -25.54
N ILE A 223 -6.01 -10.37 -26.33
CA ILE A 223 -6.42 -8.98 -26.58
C ILE A 223 -6.29 -8.64 -28.06
N SER A 224 -7.28 -7.92 -28.59
CA SER A 224 -7.31 -7.44 -29.98
C SER A 224 -7.00 -5.94 -30.02
N ILE A 225 -6.04 -5.57 -30.86
CA ILE A 225 -5.56 -4.20 -31.04
C ILE A 225 -5.97 -3.72 -32.43
N ALA A 226 -6.86 -2.73 -32.49
CA ALA A 226 -7.36 -2.19 -33.76
C ALA A 226 -6.39 -1.19 -34.42
N ALA A 227 -5.58 -0.49 -33.62
CA ALA A 227 -4.66 0.54 -34.11
C ALA A 227 -3.33 0.42 -33.40
N ALA A 228 -2.24 0.60 -34.15
CA ALA A 228 -0.90 0.62 -33.57
C ALA A 228 -0.76 1.76 -32.55
N GLY A 229 -0.10 1.48 -31.43
CA GLY A 229 0.06 2.47 -30.36
C GLY A 229 0.70 1.91 -29.10
N GLU A 230 0.91 2.78 -28.12
CA GLU A 230 1.30 2.37 -26.77
C GLU A 230 0.04 2.09 -25.94
N TYR A 231 0.05 0.97 -25.24
CA TYR A 231 -1.05 0.53 -24.39
C TYR A 231 -0.58 0.43 -22.94
N ARG A 232 -1.40 0.95 -22.03
CA ARG A 232 -1.19 0.90 -20.59
C ARG A 232 -2.01 -0.24 -20.00
N PHE A 233 -1.31 -1.12 -19.30
CA PHE A 233 -1.88 -2.21 -18.52
C PHE A 233 -1.83 -1.77 -17.06
N VAL A 234 -2.98 -1.69 -16.40
CA VAL A 234 -3.10 -1.39 -14.97
C VAL A 234 -3.62 -2.63 -14.28
N LEU A 235 -2.82 -3.17 -13.36
CA LEU A 235 -3.20 -4.31 -12.54
C LEU A 235 -3.52 -3.82 -11.12
N ASP A 236 -4.74 -4.06 -10.69
CA ASP A 236 -5.15 -3.94 -9.31
C ASP A 236 -5.01 -5.29 -8.62
N ALA A 237 -4.06 -5.40 -7.69
CA ALA A 237 -3.76 -6.64 -6.99
C ALA A 237 -4.02 -6.54 -5.48
N LEU A 238 -4.97 -5.69 -5.05
CA LEU A 238 -5.39 -5.67 -3.65
C LEU A 238 -5.90 -7.03 -3.17
N ASP A 239 -6.65 -7.72 -4.02
CA ASP A 239 -6.89 -9.15 -3.90
C ASP A 239 -5.92 -9.88 -4.84
N SER A 240 -4.90 -10.51 -4.28
CA SER A 240 -3.86 -11.19 -5.08
C SER A 240 -4.36 -12.46 -5.74
N ASP A 241 -5.46 -13.05 -5.25
CA ASP A 241 -6.05 -14.27 -5.80
C ASP A 241 -6.98 -13.97 -6.99
N ALA A 242 -7.61 -12.78 -6.97
CA ALA A 242 -8.51 -12.29 -8.00
C ALA A 242 -8.18 -10.86 -8.48
N PRO A 243 -6.98 -10.61 -9.03
CA PRO A 243 -6.57 -9.26 -9.40
C PRO A 243 -7.35 -8.74 -10.62
N ILE A 244 -7.57 -7.43 -10.72
CA ILE A 244 -8.33 -6.80 -11.79
C ILE A 244 -7.37 -6.12 -12.78
N LEU A 245 -7.42 -6.51 -14.05
CA LEU A 245 -6.66 -5.88 -15.13
C LEU A 245 -7.53 -4.91 -15.91
N THR A 246 -7.03 -3.71 -16.19
CA THR A 246 -7.61 -2.78 -17.16
C THR A 246 -6.54 -2.40 -18.17
N VAL A 247 -6.87 -2.52 -19.46
CA VAL A 247 -5.97 -2.15 -20.56
C VAL A 247 -6.55 -0.99 -21.34
N THR A 248 -5.79 0.09 -21.50
CA THR A 248 -6.22 1.29 -22.22
C THR A 248 -5.18 1.69 -23.26
N ASN A 249 -5.60 2.38 -24.33
CA ASN A 249 -4.64 3.07 -25.17
C ASN A 249 -3.99 4.19 -24.34
N ALA A 250 -2.67 4.14 -24.18
CA ALA A 250 -1.93 5.05 -23.33
C ALA A 250 -2.00 6.51 -23.82
N ARG A 251 -2.20 6.69 -25.14
CA ARG A 251 -2.56 7.97 -25.72
C ARG A 251 -4.06 8.20 -25.51
N ALA A 252 -4.42 8.62 -24.31
CA ALA A 252 -5.81 8.84 -23.88
C ALA A 252 -6.55 9.96 -24.65
N LEU A 253 -5.92 10.61 -25.63
CA LEU A 253 -6.55 11.64 -26.44
C LEU A 253 -6.44 11.24 -27.92
N PRO A 254 -7.58 10.99 -28.60
CA PRO A 254 -7.60 10.63 -30.03
C PRO A 254 -7.11 11.78 -30.92
N VAL A 255 -7.00 12.98 -30.35
CA VAL A 255 -6.49 14.20 -30.96
C VAL A 255 -5.42 14.80 -30.03
N GLU A 256 -4.50 15.58 -30.60
CA GLU A 256 -3.56 16.35 -29.81
C GLU A 256 -4.34 17.34 -28.93
N ALA A 257 -4.13 17.26 -27.61
CA ALA A 257 -4.71 18.23 -26.69
C ALA A 257 -3.71 19.35 -26.45
N PHE A 258 -4.21 20.55 -26.19
CA PHE A 258 -3.40 21.73 -25.97
C PHE A 258 -3.84 22.36 -24.65
N VAL A 259 -2.88 22.90 -23.90
CA VAL A 259 -3.22 23.86 -22.84
C VAL A 259 -3.85 25.05 -23.53
N ARG A 260 -5.04 25.48 -23.11
CA ARG A 260 -5.73 26.63 -23.68
C ARG A 260 -6.29 27.55 -22.62
N GLY A 261 -6.10 28.84 -22.81
CA GLY A 261 -6.73 29.87 -21.99
C GLY A 261 -6.10 31.23 -22.25
N THR A 262 -6.44 32.21 -21.41
CA THR A 262 -5.82 33.55 -21.47
C THR A 262 -4.30 33.52 -21.29
N ILE A 263 -3.77 32.46 -20.67
CA ILE A 263 -2.33 32.22 -20.47
C ILE A 263 -1.55 32.01 -21.78
N ASN A 264 -2.21 31.60 -22.85
CA ASN A 264 -1.59 31.44 -24.18
C ASN A 264 -2.50 31.91 -25.32
N GLY A 265 -3.44 32.80 -25.02
CA GLY A 265 -4.35 33.35 -26.03
C GLY A 265 -5.22 32.30 -26.72
N TRP A 266 -5.54 31.19 -26.05
CA TRP A 266 -6.30 30.06 -26.60
C TRP A 266 -5.65 29.37 -27.82
N SER A 267 -4.33 29.50 -28.00
CA SER A 267 -3.60 28.95 -29.13
C SER A 267 -3.39 27.42 -29.07
N THR A 268 -2.73 26.87 -30.08
CA THR A 268 -2.28 25.46 -30.16
C THR A 268 -0.78 25.32 -29.96
N ASP A 269 -0.11 26.34 -29.42
CA ASP A 269 1.36 26.34 -29.34
C ASP A 269 1.89 25.45 -28.19
N ASP A 270 1.02 25.12 -27.22
CA ASP A 270 1.35 24.35 -26.03
C ASP A 270 0.65 22.97 -26.05
N PRO A 271 1.14 22.00 -26.85
CA PRO A 271 0.57 20.66 -26.84
C PRO A 271 0.83 19.98 -25.49
N LEU A 272 -0.20 19.33 -24.95
CA LEU A 272 -0.08 18.37 -23.87
C LEU A 272 0.62 17.13 -24.42
N LEU A 273 1.94 17.11 -24.26
CA LEU A 273 2.76 15.96 -24.62
C LEU A 273 2.47 14.82 -23.66
N TYR A 274 2.00 13.70 -24.21
CA TYR A 274 1.99 12.44 -23.47
C TYR A 274 3.43 12.00 -23.24
N VAL A 275 3.90 12.09 -22.00
CA VAL A 275 5.21 11.57 -21.59
C VAL A 275 5.01 10.12 -21.18
N GLY A 276 4.90 9.23 -22.17
CA GLY A 276 4.97 7.79 -21.94
C GLY A 276 6.25 7.43 -21.18
N LYS A 277 6.18 6.37 -20.36
CA LYS A 277 7.23 5.87 -19.44
C LYS A 277 8.03 6.99 -18.78
N ALA A 278 7.65 7.37 -17.55
CA ALA A 278 8.42 8.31 -16.72
C ALA A 278 9.85 7.80 -16.49
N THR A 279 10.74 8.05 -17.43
CA THR A 279 12.18 8.04 -17.18
C THR A 279 12.45 9.35 -16.49
N THR A 280 12.71 9.31 -15.19
CA THR A 280 13.30 10.41 -14.43
C THR A 280 14.68 10.73 -15.00
N ARG A 281 14.72 11.44 -16.13
CA ARG A 281 15.95 12.08 -16.57
C ARG A 281 16.05 13.39 -15.79
N ARG A 282 16.83 13.36 -14.71
CA ARG A 282 17.26 14.57 -14.01
C ARG A 282 17.93 15.45 -15.08
N ARG A 283 17.23 16.50 -15.53
CA ARG A 283 17.76 17.48 -16.47
C ARG A 283 18.87 18.20 -15.71
N SER A 284 20.12 17.76 -15.86
CA SER A 284 21.25 18.58 -15.46
C SER A 284 21.18 19.82 -16.33
N THR A 285 20.83 20.95 -15.73
CA THR A 285 21.02 22.25 -16.35
C THR A 285 22.52 22.51 -16.44
N SER A 286 23.19 21.90 -17.42
CA SER A 286 24.48 22.39 -17.88
C SER A 286 24.20 23.71 -18.60
N LYS A 287 24.34 24.81 -17.83
CA LYS A 287 24.44 26.16 -18.35
C LYS A 287 25.52 26.15 -19.43
N PRO A 288 25.26 26.60 -20.67
CA PRO A 288 26.31 26.65 -21.68
C PRO A 288 27.38 27.63 -21.20
N ALA A 289 28.61 27.14 -21.04
CA ALA A 289 29.76 27.97 -20.75
C ALA A 289 29.97 28.90 -21.94
N THR A 290 29.69 30.20 -21.73
CA THR A 290 30.08 31.25 -22.66
C THR A 290 31.60 31.23 -22.78
N SER A 291 32.10 30.77 -23.91
CA SER A 291 33.51 30.85 -24.28
C SER A 291 33.86 32.32 -24.56
N CYS A 292 34.49 32.97 -23.58
CA CYS A 292 35.13 34.26 -23.81
C CYS A 292 36.52 33.98 -24.41
N SER A 293 36.62 34.07 -25.74
CA SER A 293 37.88 33.98 -26.47
C SER A 293 38.74 35.22 -26.18
N ARG A 294 39.85 35.02 -25.45
CA ARG A 294 40.91 36.03 -25.35
C ARG A 294 41.69 36.06 -26.67
N SER A 295 41.47 37.11 -27.46
CA SER A 295 42.38 37.52 -28.52
C SER A 295 43.71 38.00 -27.91
N ARG A 296 44.80 37.70 -28.59
CA ARG A 296 46.18 37.91 -28.18
C ARG A 296 46.79 39.10 -28.94
N LEU A 297 47.73 39.76 -28.26
CA LEU A 297 48.86 40.60 -28.71
C LEU A 297 48.64 42.13 -28.85
N PRO A 298 49.70 42.98 -28.76
CA PRO A 298 51.10 42.72 -28.36
C PRO A 298 51.72 43.69 -27.32
N THR A 299 52.88 43.24 -26.82
CA THR A 299 54.03 43.90 -26.15
C THR A 299 54.12 45.43 -26.06
N GLY A 300 54.46 45.93 -24.87
CA GLY A 300 54.96 47.30 -24.64
C GLY A 300 55.55 47.47 -23.23
N ARG A 301 56.70 48.15 -23.14
CA ARG A 301 57.66 48.16 -22.02
C ARG A 301 57.28 49.13 -20.86
N ARG A 302 57.87 48.85 -19.69
CA ARG A 302 58.58 49.76 -18.73
C ARG A 302 57.89 50.32 -17.44
N TRP A 303 58.60 50.04 -16.32
CA TRP A 303 58.95 50.81 -15.10
C TRP A 303 57.99 51.03 -13.89
N ILE A 304 58.50 50.63 -12.70
CA ILE A 304 58.56 51.30 -11.34
C ILE A 304 57.20 51.65 -10.67
N SER A 305 56.86 51.44 -9.38
CA SER A 305 57.56 51.29 -8.08
C SER A 305 56.63 50.67 -7.01
N ALA A 306 57.28 50.21 -5.94
CA ALA A 306 56.79 49.69 -4.65
C ALA A 306 55.69 50.47 -3.89
N ARG A 307 54.98 49.77 -2.98
CA ARG A 307 55.05 49.98 -1.51
C ARG A 307 54.36 48.87 -0.69
N ARG A 308 54.91 48.67 0.51
CA ARG A 308 54.60 47.69 1.57
C ARG A 308 53.43 48.12 2.47
N ALA A 309 52.75 47.13 3.08
CA ALA A 309 52.40 46.97 4.52
C ALA A 309 51.67 45.62 4.64
N LYS A 310 52.05 44.56 5.40
CA LYS A 310 52.59 44.27 6.74
C LYS A 310 51.60 44.48 7.90
N ALA A 311 51.43 43.38 8.67
CA ALA A 311 50.82 43.17 10.01
C ALA A 311 49.34 42.69 10.01
N ALA A 312 48.88 41.75 10.86
CA ALA A 312 49.53 40.83 11.80
C ALA A 312 48.52 39.77 12.33
N ARG A 313 49.04 38.56 12.56
CA ARG A 313 48.79 37.53 13.61
C ARG A 313 47.50 37.53 14.47
N ARG A 314 46.92 36.32 14.60
CA ARG A 314 46.76 35.45 15.81
C ARG A 314 45.99 34.18 15.34
N SER A 315 46.45 32.92 15.34
CA SER A 315 47.08 31.99 16.30
C SER A 315 46.15 31.38 17.37
N SER A 316 45.72 30.13 17.14
CA SER A 316 45.60 29.00 18.12
C SER A 316 44.97 27.78 17.41
N SER A 317 45.69 26.75 16.93
CA SER A 317 46.24 25.55 17.63
C SER A 317 45.19 24.54 18.19
N ILE A 318 44.77 23.54 17.38
CA ILE A 318 45.13 22.07 17.40
C ILE A 318 45.28 21.39 18.80
N PRO A 319 44.95 20.07 19.06
CA PRO A 319 44.94 18.92 18.11
C PRO A 319 43.81 17.87 18.20
N ALA A 320 43.84 17.00 17.19
CA ALA A 320 43.20 15.70 17.06
C ALA A 320 43.96 14.55 17.77
N SER A 321 43.24 13.50 18.16
CA SER A 321 43.73 12.16 18.52
C SER A 321 42.51 11.21 18.52
N ARG A 322 42.53 9.91 18.19
CA ARG A 322 43.43 8.93 17.59
C ARG A 322 42.52 7.71 17.36
N CYS A 323 42.73 6.95 16.27
CA CYS A 323 42.19 5.60 16.12
C CYS A 323 42.81 4.62 17.15
N PRO A 324 42.17 3.46 17.37
CA PRO A 324 42.95 2.23 17.42
C PRO A 324 42.34 1.08 16.58
N ASP A 325 43.24 0.33 15.94
CA ASP A 325 43.03 -0.95 15.26
C ASP A 325 43.22 -2.14 16.25
N PRO A 326 42.86 -3.39 15.87
CA PRO A 326 42.54 -4.50 16.78
C PRO A 326 43.70 -5.50 17.01
N ALA A 327 43.73 -6.16 18.18
CA ALA A 327 44.42 -7.46 18.37
C ALA A 327 44.03 -8.19 19.68
N THR A 328 43.42 -9.37 19.53
CA THR A 328 43.72 -10.68 20.18
C THR A 328 44.26 -10.76 21.63
N ARG A 329 43.55 -11.48 22.53
CA ARG A 329 43.89 -12.84 23.06
C ARG A 329 42.96 -13.32 24.20
N THR A 330 42.32 -14.47 23.97
CA THR A 330 42.12 -15.63 24.87
C THR A 330 41.80 -15.44 26.37
N SER A 331 40.63 -15.93 26.80
CA SER A 331 40.53 -16.91 27.91
C SER A 331 39.21 -17.69 27.86
N ARG A 332 39.32 -19.01 28.12
CA ARG A 332 38.27 -20.03 28.13
C ARG A 332 37.31 -19.87 29.31
N SER A 333 36.01 -20.09 29.11
CA SER A 333 35.22 -20.99 29.97
C SER A 333 33.92 -21.43 29.30
N ARG A 334 33.59 -22.70 29.55
CA ARG A 334 32.58 -23.56 28.94
C ARG A 334 31.15 -23.12 29.27
N PHE A 335 30.22 -23.20 28.30
CA PHE A 335 28.91 -23.84 28.50
C PHE A 335 28.31 -24.24 27.14
N ARG A 336 27.76 -25.46 27.07
CA ARG A 336 27.36 -26.16 25.83
C ARG A 336 25.99 -25.71 25.28
N PRO A 337 25.75 -25.86 23.97
CA PRO A 337 24.46 -25.61 23.33
C PRO A 337 23.53 -26.85 23.42
N ARG A 338 22.23 -26.63 23.59
CA ARG A 338 21.20 -27.67 23.41
C ARG A 338 20.86 -27.78 21.93
N ARG A 339 21.21 -28.92 21.32
CA ARG A 339 20.61 -29.41 20.08
C ARG A 339 19.54 -30.45 20.41
N THR A 340 18.47 -30.35 19.66
CA THR A 340 17.39 -31.30 19.38
C THR A 340 17.89 -32.72 19.04
N THR A 341 17.19 -33.73 19.54
CA THR A 341 17.31 -35.13 19.09
C THR A 341 15.91 -35.78 19.01
N CYS A 342 15.66 -36.47 17.89
CA CYS A 342 14.49 -37.29 17.61
C CYS A 342 14.63 -38.75 18.11
N SER A 343 13.45 -39.38 18.29
CA SER A 343 13.09 -40.82 18.09
C SER A 343 13.43 -41.87 19.17
N PRO A 344 12.77 -43.07 19.24
CA PRO A 344 11.45 -43.52 18.72
C PRO A 344 10.58 -44.42 19.68
N TRP A 345 9.26 -44.57 19.39
CA TRP A 345 8.30 -45.73 19.47
C TRP A 345 8.21 -46.65 20.73
N PRO A 346 7.05 -47.29 21.09
CA PRO A 346 6.22 -48.12 20.17
C PRO A 346 4.67 -48.24 20.37
N LEU A 347 4.00 -48.64 19.27
CA LEU A 347 2.86 -49.57 19.04
C LEU A 347 1.82 -49.92 20.16
N ARG A 348 0.51 -49.70 19.90
CA ARG A 348 -0.52 -50.73 19.52
C ARG A 348 -1.98 -50.21 19.60
N ALA A 349 -2.76 -50.54 18.56
CA ALA A 349 -4.18 -50.98 18.49
C ALA A 349 -5.29 -50.10 19.16
N THR A 350 -6.49 -49.84 18.60
CA THR A 350 -7.50 -50.69 17.93
C THR A 350 -8.57 -49.83 17.23
N CYS A 351 -9.10 -50.28 16.08
CA CYS A 351 -10.40 -49.87 15.53
C CYS A 351 -11.59 -50.43 16.34
N PRO A 352 -12.79 -49.84 16.18
CA PRO A 352 -14.01 -50.64 16.13
C PRO A 352 -14.77 -50.44 14.81
N THR A 353 -14.98 -51.55 14.12
CA THR A 353 -16.12 -51.77 13.21
C THR A 353 -17.25 -52.41 14.02
N THR A 354 -18.48 -51.90 13.89
CA THR A 354 -19.70 -52.70 14.12
C THR A 354 -20.70 -52.49 13.00
N LYS A 355 -21.29 -53.63 12.61
CA LYS A 355 -22.19 -53.89 11.49
C LYS A 355 -23.66 -53.61 11.85
N ALA A 356 -24.41 -53.32 10.78
CA ALA A 356 -25.75 -53.82 10.44
C ALA A 356 -26.98 -53.46 11.28
N SER A 357 -27.98 -52.84 10.63
CA SER A 357 -29.27 -53.53 10.41
C SER A 357 -29.99 -52.93 9.20
N ALA A 358 -30.67 -53.79 8.45
CA ALA A 358 -31.45 -53.50 7.26
C ALA A 358 -32.92 -53.24 7.61
N ALA A 359 -33.57 -52.31 6.89
CA ALA A 359 -35.00 -52.36 6.58
C ALA A 359 -35.33 -51.41 5.42
N ARG A 360 -35.68 -52.00 4.27
CA ARG A 360 -36.52 -51.43 3.20
C ARG A 360 -37.99 -51.77 3.52
N PRO A 361 -38.99 -51.37 2.71
CA PRO A 361 -39.26 -50.11 1.99
C PRO A 361 -40.71 -49.63 2.26
N CYS A 362 -41.17 -48.54 1.64
CA CYS A 362 -42.53 -48.35 1.07
C CYS A 362 -42.73 -46.89 0.63
N GLY A 363 -43.37 -46.70 -0.54
CA GLY A 363 -43.99 -45.44 -0.97
C GLY A 363 -43.28 -44.75 -2.10
#